data_AF-A0A497APN4-F1
#
_entry.id   AF-A0A497APN4-F1
#
_cell.length_a   1.000
_cell.length_b   1.000
_cell.length_c   1.000
_cell.angle_alpha   90.00
_cell.angle_beta   90.00
_cell.angle_gamma   90.00
#
_symmetry.space_group_name_H-M   'P 1'
#
loop_
_entity.id
_entity.type
_entity.pdbx_description
1 polymer ?
#
loop_
_entity_poly.entity_id
_entity_poly.type
_entity_poly.pdbx_seq_one_letter_code
_entity_poly.pdbx_strand_id
1 'polypeptide(L)'
;MTRLFKWIVRRVGPQNLLALALLAAVMVSVVVGLGDVIRGLDTRQMLLVVVVGVLVGWGLAATPLPGWGATILGSVSGLGLLFLRVGRLGGQLLALLRASVELGWGIFRWLQGGLPVDLAPVILSAAELWGDVGTLLARVRDWALALAAGELVFDPVAVAFTWGLALWGASVWAGWIVRRRNWPLPAIVPAGALLTATLAYAGGGTSALLMFLGATLLLLALVGYDVAVRRWEAAGIDFADPGPELAVTAVLLSLVLVTVAGLSPSISMQKIAEFVRELGDGRAGTGVETLAESLGVEQRPAEPRPAGGLPRRHVIRSGPGLSQRVVMFVSTGDLPPGPPQTVRRRPPPP
;
A
#
# COMPACT_ATOMS: atom_id res chain seq x y z
N MET A 1 -8.02 21.26 27.09
CA MET A 1 -6.83 20.53 26.59
C MET A 1 -5.73 20.62 27.63
N THR A 2 -5.35 19.46 28.14
CA THR A 2 -5.29 19.20 29.58
C THR A 2 -3.90 18.77 30.03
N ARG A 3 -3.65 18.79 31.35
CA ARG A 3 -2.36 18.47 32.02
C ARG A 3 -1.64 17.23 31.46
N LEU A 4 -2.39 16.26 30.93
CA LEU A 4 -1.88 15.07 30.24
C LEU A 4 -0.95 15.40 29.06
N PHE A 5 -1.31 16.38 28.22
CA PHE A 5 -0.50 16.79 27.07
C PHE A 5 0.84 17.38 27.51
N LYS A 6 0.84 18.27 28.52
CA LYS A 6 2.08 18.83 29.10
C LYS A 6 2.96 17.73 29.72
N TRP A 7 2.36 16.70 30.33
CA TRP A 7 3.09 15.57 30.89
C TRP A 7 3.74 14.70 29.81
N ILE A 8 3.01 14.39 28.74
CA ILE A 8 3.54 13.66 27.58
C ILE A 8 4.68 14.45 26.91
N VAL A 9 4.48 15.75 26.66
CA VAL A 9 5.49 16.63 26.05
C VAL A 9 6.76 16.68 26.89
N ARG A 10 6.65 16.81 28.22
CA ARG A 10 7.81 16.81 29.12
C ARG A 10 8.55 15.47 29.14
N ARG A 11 7.83 14.36 29.01
CA ARG A 11 8.42 13.02 29.10
C ARG A 11 9.03 12.55 27.78
N VAL A 12 8.42 12.91 26.66
CA VAL A 12 8.86 12.49 25.31
C VAL A 12 9.87 13.50 24.74
N GLY A 13 9.73 14.79 25.05
CA GLY A 13 10.54 15.87 24.47
C GLY A 13 9.90 16.44 23.19
N PRO A 14 9.97 17.76 22.96
CA PRO A 14 9.32 18.42 21.84
C PRO A 14 9.86 17.96 20.47
N GLN A 15 11.17 17.73 20.36
CA GLN A 15 11.79 17.22 19.13
C GLN A 15 11.27 15.83 18.75
N ASN A 16 11.14 14.93 19.72
CA ASN A 16 10.59 13.59 19.49
C ASN A 16 9.12 13.64 19.04
N LEU A 17 8.33 14.59 19.54
CA LEU A 17 6.97 14.81 19.05
C LEU A 17 6.95 15.33 17.62
N LEU A 18 7.86 16.23 17.26
CA LEU A 18 8.01 16.72 15.89
C LEU A 18 8.41 15.58 14.95
N ALA A 19 9.37 14.74 15.36
CA ALA A 19 9.81 13.56 14.61
C ALA A 19 8.66 12.57 14.42
N LEU A 20 7.89 12.29 15.48
CA LEU A 20 6.71 11.44 15.42
C LEU A 20 5.64 12.03 14.47
N ALA A 21 5.42 13.33 14.50
CA ALA A 21 4.46 14.01 13.62
C ALA A 21 4.89 13.95 12.14
N LEU A 22 6.17 14.19 11.86
CA LEU A 22 6.73 14.06 10.51
C LEU A 22 6.68 12.61 10.02
N LEU A 23 6.99 11.66 10.88
CA LEU A 23 6.87 10.23 10.56
C LEU A 23 5.42 9.83 10.28
N ALA A 24 4.47 10.33 11.07
CA ALA A 24 3.05 10.15 10.80
C ALA A 24 2.65 10.78 9.45
N ALA A 25 3.15 11.97 9.12
CA ALA A 25 2.92 12.61 7.82
C ALA A 25 3.47 11.78 6.65
N VAL A 26 4.67 11.21 6.80
CA VAL A 26 5.24 10.24 5.83
C VAL A 26 4.27 9.08 5.64
N MET A 27 3.81 8.44 6.71
CA MET A 27 2.93 7.28 6.56
C MET A 27 1.52 7.63 6.08
N VAL A 28 0.99 8.81 6.45
CA VAL A 28 -0.28 9.34 5.93
C VAL A 28 -0.22 9.49 4.40
N SER A 29 0.89 10.01 3.87
CA SER A 29 1.07 10.13 2.42
C SER A 29 1.02 8.77 1.70
N VAL A 30 1.54 7.71 2.34
CA VAL A 30 1.43 6.34 1.82
C VAL A 30 -0.01 5.88 1.78
N VAL A 31 -0.78 6.08 2.86
CA VAL A 31 -2.20 5.69 2.91
C VAL A 31 -3.01 6.44 1.86
N VAL A 32 -2.79 7.75 1.69
CA VAL A 32 -3.48 8.55 0.67
C VAL A 32 -3.16 8.02 -0.73
N GLY A 33 -1.87 7.82 -1.05
CA GLY A 33 -1.47 7.30 -2.36
C GLY A 33 -1.98 5.89 -2.65
N LEU A 34 -2.05 5.02 -1.64
CA LEU A 34 -2.65 3.69 -1.77
C LEU A 34 -4.17 3.75 -1.92
N GLY A 35 -4.85 4.63 -1.19
CA GLY A 35 -6.32 4.79 -1.24
C GLY A 35 -6.81 5.30 -2.60
N ASP A 36 -6.01 6.10 -3.29
CA ASP A 36 -6.33 6.60 -4.65
C ASP A 36 -6.26 5.48 -5.71
N VAL A 37 -5.49 4.42 -5.45
CA VAL A 37 -5.22 3.33 -6.40
C VAL A 37 -6.02 2.06 -6.08
N ILE A 38 -6.07 1.68 -4.81
CA ILE A 38 -6.60 0.39 -4.37
C ILE A 38 -8.09 0.53 -4.10
N ARG A 39 -8.91 -0.10 -4.96
CA ARG A 39 -10.37 -0.13 -4.77
C ARG A 39 -10.75 -0.83 -3.47
N GLY A 40 -11.70 -0.23 -2.74
CA GLY A 40 -12.26 -0.79 -1.51
C GLY A 40 -11.39 -0.62 -0.26
N LEU A 41 -10.27 0.09 -0.36
CA LEU A 41 -9.46 0.46 0.81
C LEU A 41 -10.15 1.60 1.58
N ASP A 42 -10.62 1.34 2.80
CA ASP A 42 -11.14 2.41 3.67
C ASP A 42 -9.96 3.22 4.24
N THR A 43 -9.66 4.35 3.61
CA THR A 43 -8.60 5.28 3.99
C THR A 43 -8.65 5.66 5.47
N ARG A 44 -9.85 5.82 6.06
CA ARG A 44 -9.98 6.20 7.47
C ARG A 44 -9.51 5.08 8.39
N GLN A 45 -9.82 3.83 8.06
CA GLN A 45 -9.36 2.67 8.82
C GLN A 45 -7.85 2.50 8.69
N MET A 46 -7.31 2.64 7.47
CA MET A 46 -5.87 2.52 7.23
C MET A 46 -5.07 3.62 7.92
N LEU A 47 -5.58 4.85 7.97
CA LEU A 47 -4.97 5.94 8.74
C LEU A 47 -4.88 5.59 10.23
N LEU A 48 -5.93 4.99 10.79
CA LEU A 48 -5.90 4.53 12.18
C LEU A 48 -4.85 3.44 12.39
N VAL A 49 -4.83 2.42 11.53
CA VAL A 49 -3.84 1.32 11.58
C VAL A 49 -2.42 1.88 11.55
N VAL A 50 -2.15 2.82 10.65
CA VAL A 50 -0.85 3.46 10.52
C VAL A 50 -0.47 4.28 11.75
N VAL A 51 -1.36 5.15 12.24
CA VAL A 51 -1.07 6.00 13.41
C VAL A 51 -0.81 5.14 14.64
N VAL A 52 -1.64 4.12 14.87
CA VAL A 52 -1.45 3.19 15.99
C VAL A 52 -0.16 2.39 15.79
N GLY A 53 0.14 1.93 14.57
CA GLY A 53 1.38 1.21 14.26
C GLY A 53 2.63 2.04 14.53
N VAL A 54 2.65 3.32 14.11
CA VAL A 54 3.74 4.26 14.41
C VAL A 54 3.90 4.43 15.91
N LEU A 55 2.81 4.65 16.64
CA LEU A 55 2.84 4.81 18.11
C LEU A 55 3.32 3.54 18.83
N VAL A 56 2.90 2.37 18.37
CA VAL A 56 3.33 1.08 18.92
C VAL A 56 4.81 0.85 18.64
N GLY A 57 5.27 1.05 17.41
CA GLY A 57 6.69 0.94 17.06
C GLY A 57 7.56 1.91 17.86
N TRP A 58 7.10 3.16 17.98
CA TRP A 58 7.77 4.17 18.79
C TRP A 58 7.77 3.80 20.27
N GLY A 59 6.66 3.31 20.81
CA GLY A 59 6.52 2.88 22.21
C GLY A 59 7.41 1.68 22.53
N LEU A 60 7.39 0.66 21.67
CA LEU A 60 8.25 -0.51 21.77
C LEU A 60 9.73 -0.11 21.77
N ALA A 61 10.14 0.83 20.92
CA ALA A 61 11.53 1.29 20.89
C ALA A 61 11.98 2.06 22.15
N ALA A 62 11.04 2.49 23.00
CA ALA A 62 11.34 3.03 24.33
C ALA A 62 11.79 1.96 25.33
N THR A 63 11.41 0.71 25.08
CA THR A 63 11.57 -0.39 26.02
C THR A 63 12.94 -1.05 25.84
N PRO A 64 13.52 -1.66 26.90
CA PRO A 64 14.78 -2.38 26.80
C PRO A 64 14.65 -3.73 26.08
N LEU A 65 13.51 -4.01 25.43
CA LEU A 65 13.26 -5.30 24.80
C LEU A 65 14.28 -5.58 23.68
N PRO A 66 14.74 -6.84 23.54
CA PRO A 66 15.52 -7.25 22.39
C PRO A 66 14.69 -7.13 21.10
N GLY A 67 15.34 -6.96 19.96
CA GLY A 67 14.67 -6.74 18.67
C GLY A 67 13.61 -7.81 18.34
N TRP A 68 13.89 -9.07 18.63
CA TRP A 68 12.95 -10.17 18.38
C TRP A 68 11.67 -10.06 19.22
N GLY A 69 11.78 -9.64 20.49
CA GLY A 69 10.63 -9.49 21.38
C GLY A 69 9.70 -8.38 20.92
N ALA A 70 10.28 -7.28 20.41
CA ALA A 70 9.49 -6.21 19.81
C ALA A 70 8.84 -6.60 18.49
N THR A 71 9.49 -7.43 17.67
CA THR A 71 8.86 -8.00 16.47
C THR A 71 7.65 -8.84 16.84
N ILE A 72 7.76 -9.73 17.84
CA ILE A 72 6.63 -10.56 18.28
C ILE A 72 5.49 -9.68 18.81
N LEU A 73 5.78 -8.75 19.72
CA LEU A 73 4.76 -7.85 20.26
C LEU A 73 4.12 -6.96 19.19
N GLY A 74 4.92 -6.44 18.25
CA GLY A 74 4.45 -5.66 17.11
C GLY A 74 3.54 -6.46 16.19
N SER A 75 3.90 -7.71 15.90
CA SER A 75 3.08 -8.61 15.07
C SER A 75 1.78 -9.00 15.77
N VAL A 76 1.84 -9.40 17.05
CA VAL A 76 0.64 -9.78 17.83
C VAL A 76 -0.32 -8.61 17.96
N SER A 77 0.18 -7.41 18.26
CA SER A 77 -0.67 -6.20 18.36
C SER A 77 -1.29 -5.81 17.02
N GLY A 78 -0.56 -5.96 15.91
CA GLY A 78 -1.07 -5.70 14.57
C GLY A 78 -2.15 -6.67 14.13
N LEU A 79 -1.88 -7.96 14.28
CA LEU A 79 -2.87 -9.00 14.00
C LEU A 79 -4.12 -8.76 14.85
N GLY A 80 -3.97 -8.56 16.17
CA GLY A 80 -5.09 -8.26 17.05
C GLY A 80 -5.90 -7.05 16.60
N LEU A 81 -5.24 -5.93 16.25
CA LEU A 81 -5.93 -4.73 15.77
C LEU A 81 -6.67 -4.96 14.46
N LEU A 82 -6.06 -5.64 13.49
CA LEU A 82 -6.66 -5.92 12.19
C LEU A 82 -7.82 -6.90 12.29
N PHE A 83 -7.70 -7.95 13.12
CA PHE A 83 -8.80 -8.87 13.43
C PHE A 83 -9.98 -8.13 14.08
N LEU A 84 -9.71 -7.25 15.05
CA LEU A 84 -10.73 -6.41 15.69
C LEU A 84 -11.44 -5.49 14.71
N ARG A 85 -10.70 -4.83 13.81
CA ARG A 85 -11.23 -3.79 12.93
C ARG A 85 -11.80 -4.33 11.62
N VAL A 86 -11.02 -5.13 10.89
CA VAL A 86 -11.38 -5.67 9.58
C VAL A 86 -12.30 -6.89 9.74
N GLY A 87 -11.97 -7.79 10.66
CA GLY A 87 -12.80 -8.97 10.94
C GLY A 87 -14.07 -8.68 11.73
N ARG A 88 -14.27 -7.43 12.18
CA ARG A 88 -15.37 -7.02 13.06
C ARG A 88 -15.47 -7.87 14.33
N LEU A 89 -14.36 -8.47 14.76
CA LEU A 89 -14.27 -9.39 15.91
C LEU A 89 -14.39 -8.69 17.27
N GLY A 90 -14.58 -7.37 17.27
CA GLY A 90 -14.70 -6.57 18.50
C GLY A 90 -15.84 -7.02 19.41
N GLY A 91 -16.96 -7.47 18.83
CA GLY A 91 -18.09 -7.98 19.61
C GLY A 91 -17.74 -9.28 20.34
N GLN A 92 -17.13 -10.21 19.62
CA GLN A 92 -16.76 -11.55 20.08
C GLN A 92 -15.64 -11.48 21.13
N LEU A 93 -14.64 -10.61 20.92
CA LEU A 93 -13.58 -10.38 21.91
C LEU A 93 -14.14 -9.75 23.20
N LEU A 94 -15.08 -8.81 23.10
CA LEU A 94 -15.73 -8.24 24.28
C LEU A 94 -16.61 -9.28 25.00
N ALA A 95 -17.31 -10.12 24.25
CA ALA A 95 -18.11 -11.22 24.81
C ALA A 95 -17.21 -12.23 25.55
N LEU A 96 -16.11 -12.65 24.94
CA LEU A 96 -15.13 -13.54 25.57
C LEU A 96 -14.50 -12.90 26.81
N LEU A 97 -14.13 -11.61 26.75
CA LEU A 97 -13.60 -10.88 27.91
C LEU A 97 -14.60 -10.85 29.04
N ARG A 98 -15.87 -10.53 28.74
CA ARG A 98 -16.95 -10.49 29.72
C ARG A 98 -17.18 -11.87 30.35
N ALA A 99 -17.27 -12.91 29.53
CA ALA A 99 -17.40 -14.29 30.00
C ALA A 99 -16.21 -14.71 30.88
N SER A 100 -14.99 -14.26 30.54
CA SER A 100 -13.77 -14.56 31.30
C SER A 100 -13.75 -13.83 32.65
N VAL A 101 -14.22 -12.58 32.71
CA VAL A 101 -14.37 -11.83 33.96
C VAL A 101 -15.44 -12.45 34.85
N GLU A 102 -16.58 -12.82 34.28
CA GLU A 102 -17.66 -13.52 34.98
C GLU A 102 -17.17 -14.87 35.51
N LEU A 103 -16.36 -15.60 34.73
CA LEU A 103 -15.71 -16.84 35.14
C LEU A 103 -14.74 -16.62 36.31
N GLY A 104 -13.88 -15.60 36.23
CA GLY A 104 -12.94 -15.27 37.31
C GLY A 104 -13.66 -14.93 38.61
N TRP A 105 -14.77 -14.19 38.51
CA TRP A 105 -15.62 -13.90 39.66
C TRP A 105 -16.34 -15.14 40.19
N GLY A 106 -16.78 -16.04 39.30
CA GLY A 106 -17.34 -17.35 39.66
C GLY A 106 -16.35 -18.22 40.43
N ILE A 107 -15.10 -18.33 39.96
CA ILE A 107 -14.01 -19.05 40.64
C ILE A 107 -13.77 -18.47 42.04
N PHE A 108 -13.73 -17.15 42.15
CA PHE A 108 -13.56 -16.48 43.44
C PHE A 108 -14.70 -16.80 44.42
N ARG A 109 -15.96 -16.80 43.96
CA ARG A 109 -17.12 -17.19 44.79
C ARG A 109 -17.11 -18.67 45.16
N TRP A 110 -16.72 -19.54 44.25
CA TRP A 110 -16.61 -20.98 44.51
C TRP A 110 -15.56 -21.27 45.60
N LEU A 111 -14.41 -20.60 45.55
CA LEU A 111 -13.40 -20.65 46.62
C LEU A 111 -13.94 -20.19 47.98
N GLN A 112 -14.98 -19.36 48.02
CA GLN A 112 -15.67 -18.93 49.24
C GLN A 112 -16.82 -19.88 49.67
N GLY A 113 -16.90 -21.09 49.09
CA GLY A 113 -17.95 -22.07 49.39
C GLY A 113 -19.22 -21.91 48.55
N GLY A 114 -19.15 -21.16 47.44
CA GLY A 114 -20.24 -20.98 46.49
C GLY A 114 -20.50 -22.19 45.58
N LEU A 115 -21.50 -22.06 44.71
CA LEU A 115 -21.86 -23.03 43.68
C LEU A 115 -20.70 -23.31 42.70
N PRO A 116 -20.68 -24.50 42.04
CA PRO A 116 -19.67 -24.85 41.05
C PRO A 116 -19.70 -23.90 39.85
N VAL A 117 -18.52 -23.67 39.28
CA VAL A 117 -18.28 -22.72 38.19
C VAL A 117 -18.72 -23.30 36.85
N ASP A 118 -19.50 -22.55 36.05
CA ASP A 118 -19.86 -22.91 34.68
C ASP A 118 -18.85 -22.35 33.66
N LEU A 119 -18.23 -23.24 32.88
CA LEU A 119 -17.25 -22.90 31.83
C LEU A 119 -17.90 -22.73 30.44
N ALA A 120 -19.16 -23.11 30.28
CA ALA A 120 -19.83 -23.11 28.98
C ALA A 120 -19.82 -21.74 28.26
N PRO A 121 -20.05 -20.59 28.93
CA PRO A 121 -20.03 -19.29 28.26
C PRO A 121 -18.68 -18.92 27.65
N VAL A 122 -17.58 -19.28 28.34
CA VAL A 122 -16.22 -19.00 27.89
C VAL A 122 -15.87 -19.89 26.70
N ILE A 123 -16.18 -21.19 26.77
CA ILE A 123 -15.92 -22.13 25.69
C ILE A 123 -16.71 -21.74 24.42
N LEU A 124 -17.99 -21.38 24.57
CA LEU A 124 -18.83 -20.99 23.44
C LEU A 124 -18.34 -19.69 22.79
N SER A 125 -18.05 -18.66 23.58
CA SER A 125 -17.50 -17.39 23.07
C SER A 125 -16.13 -17.58 22.40
N ALA A 126 -15.29 -18.48 22.93
CA ALA A 126 -14.00 -18.81 22.35
C ALA A 126 -14.16 -19.56 21.01
N ALA A 127 -15.11 -20.50 20.92
CA ALA A 127 -15.41 -21.22 19.70
C ALA A 127 -15.95 -20.31 18.59
N GLU A 128 -16.85 -19.38 18.92
CA GLU A 128 -17.36 -18.36 17.98
C GLU A 128 -16.24 -17.48 17.46
N LEU A 129 -15.38 -16.96 18.36
CA LEU A 129 -14.21 -16.17 17.99
C LEU A 129 -13.29 -16.94 17.03
N TRP A 130 -13.05 -18.24 17.32
CA TRP A 130 -12.19 -19.08 16.48
C TRP A 130 -12.82 -19.38 15.11
N GLY A 131 -14.14 -19.56 15.06
CA GLY A 131 -14.89 -19.74 13.82
C GLY A 131 -14.81 -18.51 12.90
N ASP A 132 -14.98 -17.32 13.47
CA ASP A 132 -14.89 -16.07 12.70
C ASP A 132 -13.45 -15.77 12.24
N VAL A 133 -12.46 -16.03 13.09
CA VAL A 133 -11.04 -15.97 12.70
C VAL A 133 -10.75 -16.95 11.55
N GLY A 134 -11.24 -18.18 11.66
CA GLY A 134 -11.10 -19.20 10.61
C GLY A 134 -11.74 -18.77 9.30
N THR A 135 -12.92 -18.15 9.35
CA THR A 135 -13.62 -17.62 8.17
C THR A 135 -12.83 -16.50 7.50
N LEU A 136 -12.27 -15.56 8.27
CA LEU A 136 -11.43 -14.50 7.72
C LEU A 136 -10.17 -15.07 7.06
N LEU A 137 -9.49 -15.99 7.73
CA LEU A 137 -8.28 -16.64 7.20
C LEU A 137 -8.58 -17.43 5.93
N ALA A 138 -9.72 -18.14 5.88
CA ALA A 138 -10.17 -18.84 4.68
C ALA A 138 -10.37 -17.86 3.52
N ARG A 139 -11.06 -16.73 3.73
CA ARG A 139 -11.24 -15.70 2.70
C ARG A 139 -9.94 -15.12 2.18
N VAL A 140 -8.98 -14.83 3.06
CA VAL A 140 -7.64 -14.35 2.67
C VAL A 140 -6.90 -15.40 1.85
N ARG A 141 -6.93 -16.67 2.30
CA ARG A 141 -6.30 -17.79 1.60
C ARG A 141 -6.92 -18.01 0.23
N ASP A 142 -8.25 -18.06 0.14
CA ASP A 142 -8.97 -18.35 -1.09
C ASP A 142 -8.78 -17.22 -2.11
N TRP A 143 -8.78 -15.95 -1.65
CA TRP A 143 -8.40 -14.80 -2.48
C TRP A 143 -6.95 -14.88 -2.98
N ALA A 144 -6.00 -15.28 -2.13
CA ALA A 144 -4.60 -15.43 -2.51
C ALA A 144 -4.39 -16.58 -3.52
N LEU A 145 -5.11 -17.70 -3.37
CA LEU A 145 -5.09 -18.82 -4.30
C LEU A 145 -5.71 -18.45 -5.65
N ALA A 146 -6.83 -17.72 -5.65
CA ALA A 146 -7.44 -17.19 -6.88
C ALA A 146 -6.47 -16.27 -7.64
N LEU A 147 -5.77 -15.37 -6.92
CA LEU A 147 -4.75 -14.51 -7.51
C LEU A 147 -3.58 -15.32 -8.10
N ALA A 148 -3.13 -16.37 -7.42
CA ALA A 148 -2.07 -17.26 -7.91
C ALA A 148 -2.51 -18.08 -9.14
N ALA A 149 -3.81 -18.36 -9.26
CA ALA A 149 -4.40 -19.01 -10.44
C ALA A 149 -4.67 -18.04 -11.62
N GLY A 150 -4.41 -16.75 -11.45
CA GLY A 150 -4.70 -15.72 -12.46
C GLY A 150 -6.17 -15.28 -12.51
N GLU A 151 -6.99 -15.70 -11.54
CA GLU A 151 -8.38 -15.28 -11.44
C GLU A 151 -8.50 -13.90 -10.79
N LEU A 152 -9.21 -12.98 -11.46
CA LEU A 152 -9.45 -11.62 -10.95
C LEU A 152 -10.67 -11.61 -10.01
N VAL A 153 -10.54 -12.23 -8.84
CA VAL A 153 -11.57 -12.20 -7.79
C VAL A 153 -11.29 -11.06 -6.80
N PHE A 154 -12.27 -10.18 -6.63
CA PHE A 154 -12.18 -9.07 -5.68
C PHE A 154 -12.89 -9.41 -4.36
N ASP A 155 -12.11 -9.58 -3.29
CA ASP A 155 -12.64 -9.69 -1.93
C ASP A 155 -12.19 -8.46 -1.09
N PRO A 156 -13.10 -7.53 -0.74
CA PRO A 156 -12.76 -6.34 0.04
C PRO A 156 -12.12 -6.64 1.40
N VAL A 157 -12.52 -7.74 2.05
CA VAL A 157 -12.03 -8.11 3.39
C VAL A 157 -10.59 -8.61 3.28
N ALA A 158 -10.32 -9.47 2.30
CA ALA A 158 -8.96 -9.99 2.07
C ALA A 158 -7.99 -8.88 1.64
N VAL A 159 -8.44 -7.97 0.77
CA VAL A 159 -7.67 -6.79 0.34
C VAL A 159 -7.38 -5.87 1.55
N ALA A 160 -8.40 -5.50 2.33
CA ALA A 160 -8.22 -4.64 3.49
C ALA A 160 -7.30 -5.28 4.54
N PHE A 161 -7.43 -6.58 4.80
CA PHE A 161 -6.58 -7.29 5.75
C PHE A 161 -5.11 -7.32 5.30
N THR A 162 -4.86 -7.66 4.03
CA THR A 162 -3.52 -7.76 3.45
C THR A 162 -2.80 -6.40 3.45
N TRP A 163 -3.45 -5.36 2.93
CA TRP A 163 -2.87 -4.01 2.90
C TRP A 163 -2.77 -3.40 4.30
N GLY A 164 -3.73 -3.68 5.18
CA GLY A 164 -3.65 -3.28 6.58
C GLY A 164 -2.44 -3.89 7.29
N LEU A 165 -2.13 -5.16 7.04
CA LEU A 165 -0.97 -5.84 7.61
C LEU A 165 0.35 -5.28 7.06
N ALA A 166 0.43 -5.01 5.76
CA ALA A 166 1.59 -4.37 5.14
C ALA A 166 1.84 -2.96 5.71
N LEU A 167 0.79 -2.14 5.79
CA LEU A 167 0.85 -0.80 6.37
C LEU A 167 1.20 -0.82 7.85
N TRP A 168 0.63 -1.76 8.62
CA TRP A 168 0.97 -1.95 10.02
C TRP A 168 2.46 -2.28 10.21
N GLY A 169 2.96 -3.28 9.48
CA GLY A 169 4.36 -3.70 9.55
C GLY A 169 5.32 -2.55 9.20
N ALA A 170 5.04 -1.83 8.11
CA ALA A 170 5.83 -0.66 7.72
C ALA A 170 5.79 0.44 8.78
N SER A 171 4.63 0.70 9.39
CA SER A 171 4.46 1.73 10.44
C SER A 171 5.22 1.40 11.73
N VAL A 172 5.10 0.16 12.21
CA VAL A 172 5.79 -0.31 13.41
C VAL A 172 7.30 -0.31 13.19
N TRP A 173 7.74 -0.80 12.03
CA TRP A 173 9.15 -0.76 11.63
C TRP A 173 9.69 0.66 11.64
N ALA A 174 8.98 1.60 10.99
CA ALA A 174 9.43 2.96 10.87
C ALA A 174 9.50 3.66 12.24
N GLY A 175 8.47 3.52 13.07
CA GLY A 175 8.46 4.05 14.43
C GLY A 175 9.58 3.48 15.31
N TRP A 176 9.85 2.18 15.17
CA TRP A 176 10.91 1.51 15.92
C TRP A 176 12.31 1.96 15.50
N ILE A 177 12.61 1.99 14.19
CA ILE A 177 13.94 2.33 13.66
C ILE A 177 14.27 3.79 13.89
N VAL A 178 13.33 4.73 13.64
CA VAL A 178 13.57 6.16 13.86
C VAL A 178 13.95 6.40 15.32
N ARG A 179 13.18 5.86 16.27
CA ARG A 179 13.44 6.11 17.69
C ARG A 179 14.69 5.39 18.21
N ARG A 180 14.92 4.14 17.81
CA ARG A 180 16.00 3.33 18.41
C ARG A 180 17.37 3.56 17.77
N ARG A 181 17.42 3.90 16.48
CA ARG A 181 18.69 4.03 15.74
C ARG A 181 18.94 5.44 15.19
N ASN A 182 17.98 6.36 15.26
CA ASN A 182 18.07 7.70 14.65
C ASN A 182 18.41 7.64 13.16
N TRP A 183 17.96 6.59 12.46
CA TRP A 183 18.24 6.34 11.04
C TRP A 183 16.95 6.44 10.24
N PRO A 184 16.55 7.65 9.82
CA PRO A 184 15.25 7.88 9.19
C PRO A 184 15.13 7.24 7.80
N LEU A 185 16.22 7.17 7.02
CA LEU A 185 16.18 6.57 5.68
C LEU A 185 15.81 5.08 5.71
N PRO A 186 16.51 4.18 6.44
CA PRO A 186 16.08 2.78 6.56
C PRO A 186 14.68 2.59 7.17
N ALA A 187 14.23 3.54 7.99
CA ALA A 187 12.93 3.46 8.62
C ALA A 187 11.77 3.57 7.62
N ILE A 188 11.92 4.41 6.60
CA ILE A 188 10.86 4.68 5.61
C ILE A 188 10.92 3.75 4.40
N VAL A 189 12.00 2.98 4.21
CA VAL A 189 12.18 2.11 3.03
C VAL A 189 10.99 1.18 2.78
N PRO A 190 10.45 0.44 3.77
CA PRO A 190 9.32 -0.45 3.52
C PRO A 190 8.07 0.32 3.04
N ALA A 191 7.83 1.50 3.63
CA ALA A 191 6.70 2.35 3.29
C ALA A 191 6.85 2.97 1.89
N GLY A 192 8.05 3.45 1.55
CA GLY A 192 8.38 3.99 0.23
C GLY A 192 8.35 2.94 -0.86
N ALA A 193 8.84 1.72 -0.59
CA ALA A 193 8.76 0.60 -1.52
C ALA A 193 7.30 0.21 -1.79
N LEU A 194 6.48 0.12 -0.73
CA LEU A 194 5.06 -0.17 -0.85
C LEU A 194 4.32 0.88 -1.70
N LEU A 195 4.55 2.17 -1.42
CA LEU A 195 3.94 3.27 -2.17
C LEU A 195 4.39 3.26 -3.65
N THR A 196 5.70 3.17 -3.88
CA THR A 196 6.28 3.24 -5.23
C THR A 196 5.85 2.05 -6.08
N ALA A 197 5.91 0.83 -5.56
CA ALA A 197 5.50 -0.37 -6.28
C ALA A 197 4.01 -0.31 -6.66
N THR A 198 3.16 0.14 -5.73
CA THR A 198 1.71 0.26 -5.96
C THR A 198 1.40 1.30 -7.04
N LEU A 199 2.01 2.49 -6.95
CA LEU A 199 1.81 3.56 -7.92
C LEU A 199 2.38 3.20 -9.29
N ALA A 200 3.56 2.56 -9.34
CA ALA A 200 4.18 2.12 -10.58
C ALA A 200 3.33 1.06 -11.29
N TYR A 201 2.73 0.14 -10.54
CA TYR A 201 1.85 -0.89 -11.08
C TYR A 201 0.54 -0.32 -11.61
N ALA A 202 -0.08 0.60 -10.86
CA ALA A 202 -1.41 1.12 -11.21
C ALA A 202 -1.40 2.38 -12.09
N GLY A 203 -0.24 3.00 -12.32
CA GLY A 203 -0.15 4.30 -12.98
C GLY A 203 -0.75 5.45 -12.14
N GLY A 204 -0.60 5.37 -10.81
CA GLY A 204 -1.15 6.37 -9.90
C GLY A 204 -0.43 7.73 -9.94
N GLY A 205 -1.08 8.76 -9.41
CA GLY A 205 -0.55 10.13 -9.40
C GLY A 205 0.73 10.30 -8.56
N THR A 206 1.59 11.23 -8.95
CA THR A 206 2.88 11.49 -8.27
C THR A 206 2.75 12.35 -7.01
N SER A 207 1.57 12.92 -6.73
CA SER A 207 1.34 13.82 -5.59
C SER A 207 1.68 13.18 -4.24
N ALA A 208 1.28 11.93 -4.02
CA ALA A 208 1.57 11.20 -2.79
C ALA A 208 3.07 10.96 -2.59
N LEU A 209 3.82 10.66 -3.67
CA LEU A 209 5.27 10.53 -3.67
C LEU A 209 5.97 11.85 -3.30
N LEU A 210 5.48 12.98 -3.82
CA LEU A 210 6.03 14.29 -3.48
C LEU A 210 5.79 14.65 -2.01
N MET A 211 4.60 14.34 -1.48
CA MET A 211 4.30 14.51 -0.06
C MET A 211 5.18 13.61 0.82
N PHE A 212 5.34 12.33 0.43
CA PHE A 212 6.22 11.37 1.08
C PHE A 212 7.68 11.87 1.12
N LEU A 213 8.18 12.35 -0.02
CA LEU A 213 9.54 12.89 -0.16
C LEU A 213 9.73 14.13 0.72
N GLY A 214 8.80 15.09 0.68
CA GLY A 214 8.89 16.30 1.50
C GLY A 214 8.90 16.00 2.99
N ALA A 215 7.99 15.17 3.47
CA ALA A 215 7.95 14.77 4.88
C ALA A 215 9.20 13.98 5.30
N THR A 216 9.74 13.15 4.40
CA THR A 216 11.00 12.41 4.61
C THR A 216 12.20 13.33 4.76
N LEU A 217 12.34 14.33 3.88
CA LEU A 217 13.47 15.28 3.93
C LEU A 217 13.45 16.10 5.22
N LEU A 218 12.26 16.55 5.65
CA LEU A 218 12.09 17.22 6.92
C LEU A 218 12.44 16.31 8.11
N LEU A 219 12.01 15.05 8.07
CA LEU A 219 12.35 14.06 9.10
C LEU A 219 13.87 13.82 9.15
N LEU A 220 14.53 13.71 8.00
CA LEU A 220 15.98 13.54 7.89
C LEU A 220 16.74 14.74 8.46
N ALA A 221 16.31 15.96 8.12
CA ALA A 221 16.92 17.18 8.65
C ALA A 221 16.79 17.26 10.17
N LEU A 222 15.60 16.96 10.71
CA LEU A 222 15.34 16.99 12.15
C LEU A 222 16.18 15.97 12.91
N VAL A 223 16.18 14.71 12.47
CA VAL A 223 16.94 13.64 13.14
C VAL A 223 18.44 13.86 12.98
N GLY A 224 18.87 14.34 11.80
CA GLY A 224 20.27 14.69 11.54
C GLY A 224 20.79 15.80 12.46
N TYR A 225 19.96 16.81 12.73
CA TYR A 225 20.29 17.86 13.70
C TYR A 225 20.48 17.32 15.11
N ASP A 226 19.56 16.49 15.61
CA ASP A 226 19.67 15.90 16.96
C ASP A 226 20.95 15.06 17.10
N VAL A 227 21.29 14.27 16.08
CA VAL A 227 22.54 13.48 16.07
C VAL A 227 23.77 14.37 16.06
N ALA A 228 23.75 15.48 15.30
CA ALA A 228 24.86 16.43 15.24
C ALA A 228 25.08 17.14 16.60
N VAL A 229 24.00 17.60 17.22
CA VAL A 229 24.02 18.27 18.54
C VAL A 229 24.62 17.35 19.60
N ARG A 230 24.12 16.11 19.72
CA ARG A 230 24.65 15.13 20.69
C ARG A 230 26.13 14.83 20.47
N ARG A 231 26.57 14.82 19.21
CA ARG A 231 27.99 14.61 18.87
C ARG A 231 28.85 15.79 19.29
N TRP A 232 28.37 17.02 19.13
CA TRP A 232 29.09 18.23 19.57
C TRP A 232 29.14 18.31 21.10
N GLU A 233 28.04 18.01 21.79
CA GLU A 233 27.99 17.92 23.25
C GLU A 233 28.98 16.87 23.78
N ALA A 234 29.00 15.68 23.18
CA ALA A 234 29.95 14.62 23.56
C ALA A 234 31.42 15.00 23.27
N ALA A 235 31.66 15.87 22.30
CA ALA A 235 32.98 16.39 21.96
C ALA A 235 33.35 17.66 22.74
N GLY A 236 32.45 18.22 23.55
CA GLY A 236 32.66 19.50 24.25
C GLY A 236 32.84 20.70 23.31
N ILE A 237 32.33 20.63 22.08
CA ILE A 237 32.39 21.72 21.11
C ILE A 237 31.28 22.69 21.45
N ASP A 238 31.62 23.95 21.71
CA ASP A 238 30.64 25.02 21.88
C ASP A 238 29.97 25.33 20.53
N PHE A 239 28.65 25.43 20.52
CA PHE A 239 27.86 25.73 19.33
C PHE A 239 26.78 26.75 19.66
N ALA A 240 26.63 27.75 18.81
CA ALA A 240 25.47 28.65 18.87
C ALA A 240 24.22 27.83 18.51
N ASP A 241 23.14 27.94 19.30
CA ASP A 241 21.87 27.23 19.07
C ASP A 241 21.18 27.77 17.80
N PRO A 242 21.31 27.10 16.62
CA PRO A 242 20.77 27.58 15.37
C PRO A 242 19.37 26.99 15.13
N GLY A 243 18.72 26.40 16.14
CA GLY A 243 17.49 25.63 16.01
C GLY A 243 16.44 26.21 15.05
N PRO A 244 16.00 27.47 15.22
CA PRO A 244 15.00 28.06 14.33
C PRO A 244 15.52 28.36 12.92
N GLU A 245 16.76 28.84 12.77
CA GLU A 245 17.37 29.14 11.47
C GLU A 245 17.57 27.88 10.62
N LEU A 246 18.02 26.80 11.26
CA LEU A 246 18.17 25.51 10.63
C LEU A 246 16.81 24.92 10.22
N ALA A 247 15.79 25.05 11.08
CA ALA A 247 14.44 24.59 10.76
C ALA A 247 13.88 25.31 9.52
N VAL A 248 14.02 26.63 9.45
CA VAL A 248 13.61 27.42 8.27
C VAL A 248 14.38 26.98 7.03
N THR A 249 15.70 26.84 7.15
CA THR A 249 16.56 26.41 6.03
C THR A 249 16.18 25.01 5.54
N ALA A 250 15.95 24.07 6.45
CA ALA A 250 15.53 22.70 6.12
C ALA A 250 14.17 22.68 5.40
N VAL A 251 13.21 23.50 5.85
CA VAL A 251 11.91 23.63 5.19
C VAL A 251 12.05 24.21 3.79
N LEU A 252 12.79 25.30 3.63
CA LEU A 252 13.02 25.92 2.32
C LEU A 252 13.73 24.98 1.36
N LEU A 253 14.80 24.33 1.80
CA LEU A 253 15.56 23.39 0.98
C LEU A 253 14.71 22.18 0.59
N SER A 254 13.92 21.65 1.52
CA SER A 254 12.96 20.56 1.23
C SER A 254 11.91 20.99 0.22
N LEU A 255 11.37 22.21 0.34
CA LEU A 255 10.40 22.74 -0.60
C LEU A 255 11.00 22.90 -2.00
N VAL A 256 12.22 23.45 -2.10
CA VAL A 256 12.94 23.56 -3.37
C VAL A 256 13.17 22.19 -3.99
N LEU A 257 13.67 21.22 -3.22
CA LEU A 257 13.91 19.86 -3.69
C LEU A 257 12.64 19.17 -4.18
N VAL A 258 11.53 19.25 -3.42
CA VAL A 258 10.25 18.67 -3.82
C VAL A 258 9.69 19.36 -5.06
N THR A 259 9.83 20.69 -5.16
CA THR A 259 9.38 21.45 -6.34
C THR A 259 10.19 21.06 -7.57
N VAL A 260 11.52 21.00 -7.47
CA VAL A 260 12.41 20.57 -8.55
C VAL A 260 12.11 19.12 -8.94
N ALA A 261 11.87 18.23 -7.97
CA ALA A 261 11.50 16.84 -8.25
C ALA A 261 10.14 16.72 -8.95
N GLY A 262 9.15 17.55 -8.58
CA GLY A 262 7.82 17.57 -9.21
C GLY A 262 7.80 18.21 -10.59
N LEU A 263 8.68 19.18 -10.85
CA LEU A 263 8.86 19.82 -12.16
C LEU A 263 9.81 19.04 -13.06
N SER A 264 10.66 18.17 -12.49
CA SER A 264 11.52 17.29 -13.26
C SER A 264 10.63 16.44 -14.16
N PRO A 265 10.81 16.48 -15.49
CA PRO A 265 10.09 15.58 -16.39
C PRO A 265 10.39 14.17 -15.90
N SER A 266 9.36 13.46 -15.44
CA SER A 266 9.49 12.10 -14.98
C SER A 266 10.24 11.32 -16.04
N ILE A 267 11.52 11.03 -15.78
CA ILE A 267 12.33 10.18 -16.65
C ILE A 267 11.51 8.90 -16.75
N SER A 268 10.92 8.68 -17.92
CA SER A 268 9.91 7.64 -18.07
C SER A 268 10.53 6.33 -17.60
N MET A 269 9.78 5.49 -16.90
CA MET A 269 10.26 4.17 -16.47
C MET A 269 10.88 3.36 -17.62
N GLN A 270 10.52 3.68 -18.87
CA GLN A 270 11.14 3.18 -20.09
C GLN A 270 12.65 3.48 -20.18
N LYS A 271 13.10 4.68 -19.81
CA LYS A 271 14.53 5.05 -19.79
C LYS A 271 15.31 4.36 -18.68
N ILE A 272 14.70 4.12 -17.52
CA ILE A 272 15.33 3.37 -16.43
C ILE A 272 15.44 1.89 -16.83
N ALA A 273 14.40 1.34 -17.46
CA ALA A 273 14.43 -0.03 -18.01
C ALA A 273 15.46 -0.18 -19.14
N GLU A 274 15.58 0.82 -20.04
CA GLU A 274 16.63 0.88 -21.06
C GLU A 274 18.02 0.96 -20.42
N PHE A 275 18.23 1.84 -19.43
CA PHE A 275 19.52 1.99 -18.76
C PHE A 275 19.96 0.70 -18.05
N VAL A 276 19.03 -0.01 -17.39
CA VAL A 276 19.31 -1.30 -16.74
C VAL A 276 19.56 -2.41 -17.77
N ARG A 277 18.86 -2.42 -18.91
CA ARG A 277 19.15 -3.33 -20.03
C ARG A 277 20.52 -3.06 -20.64
N GLU A 278 20.86 -1.80 -20.86
CA GLU A 278 22.15 -1.37 -21.42
C GLU A 278 23.34 -1.69 -20.48
N LEU A 279 23.12 -1.65 -19.16
CA LEU A 279 24.08 -2.16 -18.16
C LEU A 279 24.16 -3.69 -18.08
N GLY A 280 23.07 -4.40 -18.42
CA GLY A 280 22.98 -5.86 -18.42
C GLY A 280 23.52 -6.52 -19.69
N ASP A 281 23.44 -5.83 -20.83
CA ASP A 281 23.92 -6.30 -22.14
C ASP A 281 25.45 -6.44 -22.20
N GLY A 282 26.18 -5.95 -21.18
CA GLY A 282 27.60 -6.17 -21.04
C GLY A 282 28.01 -7.50 -20.38
N ARG A 283 27.10 -8.27 -19.73
CA ARG A 283 27.54 -9.42 -18.90
C ARG A 283 26.59 -10.59 -18.64
N ALA A 284 25.36 -10.65 -19.15
CA ALA A 284 24.46 -11.76 -18.79
C ALA A 284 23.53 -12.21 -19.93
N GLY A 285 24.08 -12.98 -20.88
CA GLY A 285 23.26 -13.88 -21.68
C GLY A 285 22.73 -15.03 -20.82
N THR A 286 21.45 -15.40 -21.01
CA THR A 286 20.80 -16.69 -20.68
C THR A 286 20.17 -16.93 -19.29
N GLY A 287 20.30 -16.05 -18.29
CA GLY A 287 19.78 -16.34 -16.93
C GLY A 287 18.48 -15.64 -16.49
N VAL A 288 18.13 -14.51 -17.10
CA VAL A 288 17.04 -13.63 -16.60
C VAL A 288 15.69 -13.91 -17.27
N GLU A 289 15.71 -14.48 -18.49
CA GLU A 289 14.52 -14.82 -19.27
C GLU A 289 13.68 -15.92 -18.59
N THR A 290 14.32 -16.90 -17.95
CA THR A 290 13.68 -18.02 -17.25
C THR A 290 13.03 -17.66 -15.90
N LEU A 291 13.43 -16.54 -15.29
CA LEU A 291 12.84 -16.06 -14.02
C LEU A 291 11.61 -15.17 -14.24
N ALA A 292 11.54 -14.44 -15.36
CA ALA A 292 10.37 -13.63 -15.72
C ALA A 292 9.20 -14.50 -16.23
N GLU A 293 9.50 -15.59 -16.91
CA GLU A 293 8.51 -16.52 -17.48
C GLU A 293 7.88 -17.43 -16.42
N SER A 294 8.60 -17.76 -15.34
CA SER A 294 8.06 -18.53 -14.20
C SER A 294 7.17 -17.72 -13.25
N LEU A 295 7.17 -16.39 -13.36
CA LEU A 295 6.31 -15.48 -12.60
C LEU A 295 5.01 -15.11 -13.34
N GLY A 296 4.74 -15.69 -14.51
CA GLY A 296 3.50 -15.47 -15.26
C GLY A 296 3.31 -14.03 -15.74
N VAL A 297 4.39 -13.25 -15.85
CA VAL A 297 4.32 -11.86 -16.32
C VAL A 297 4.52 -11.85 -17.82
N GLU A 298 3.42 -11.99 -18.55
CA GLU A 298 3.40 -11.70 -19.98
C GLU A 298 3.54 -10.17 -20.15
N GLN A 299 4.73 -9.74 -20.60
CA GLN A 299 4.94 -8.34 -20.97
C GLN A 299 3.94 -8.00 -22.08
N ARG A 300 2.99 -7.11 -21.76
CA ARG A 300 2.11 -6.51 -22.75
C ARG A 300 3.01 -5.89 -23.83
N PRO A 301 2.94 -6.31 -25.11
CA PRO A 301 3.79 -5.73 -26.14
C PRO A 301 3.56 -4.23 -26.14
N ALA A 302 4.67 -3.49 -26.01
CA ALA A 302 4.64 -2.04 -26.08
C ALA A 302 3.94 -1.65 -27.40
N GLU A 303 2.83 -0.91 -27.30
CA GLU A 303 2.23 -0.33 -28.49
C GLU A 303 3.32 0.49 -29.20
N PRO A 304 3.59 0.23 -30.49
CA PRO A 304 4.51 1.05 -31.23
C PRO A 304 3.95 2.46 -31.27
N ARG A 305 4.59 3.37 -30.52
CA ARG A 305 4.36 4.80 -30.66
C ARG A 305 4.61 5.14 -32.13
N PRO A 306 3.63 5.69 -32.87
CA PRO A 306 3.88 6.11 -34.23
C PRO A 306 4.90 7.26 -34.17
N ALA A 307 6.11 6.96 -34.62
CA ALA A 307 7.01 7.97 -35.14
C ALA A 307 6.23 8.84 -36.14
N GLY A 308 6.44 10.15 -36.09
CA GLY A 308 5.73 11.14 -36.91
C GLY A 308 5.48 10.63 -38.33
N GLY A 309 4.23 10.30 -38.61
CA GLY A 309 3.74 9.76 -39.86
C GLY A 309 2.25 9.99 -39.93
N LEU A 310 1.81 10.62 -41.02
CA LEU A 310 0.48 11.21 -41.21
C LEU A 310 -0.70 10.32 -40.76
N PRO A 311 -1.80 10.94 -40.27
CA PRO A 311 -2.92 10.24 -39.65
C PRO A 311 -3.68 9.38 -40.67
N ARG A 312 -3.55 8.05 -40.57
CA ARG A 312 -4.30 7.06 -41.35
C ARG A 312 -5.74 6.89 -40.83
N ARG A 313 -6.52 7.98 -40.81
CA ARG A 313 -7.96 7.94 -40.45
C ARG A 313 -8.85 7.38 -41.57
N HIS A 314 -8.28 6.92 -42.69
CA HIS A 314 -9.01 6.53 -43.89
C HIS A 314 -8.37 5.31 -44.58
N VAL A 315 -8.15 4.21 -43.85
CA VAL A 315 -7.94 2.92 -44.51
C VAL A 315 -9.27 2.16 -44.43
N ILE A 316 -10.07 2.32 -45.48
CA ILE A 316 -11.22 1.47 -45.78
C ILE A 316 -10.70 0.04 -45.83
N ARG A 317 -11.01 -0.74 -44.79
CA ARG A 317 -10.77 -2.19 -44.80
C ARG A 317 -11.81 -2.81 -45.74
N SER A 318 -11.43 -2.98 -46.99
CA SER A 318 -12.15 -3.81 -47.95
C SER A 318 -11.96 -5.28 -47.57
N GLY A 319 -12.94 -5.88 -46.90
CA GLY A 319 -12.97 -7.30 -46.57
C GLY A 319 -14.41 -7.83 -46.63
N PRO A 320 -14.67 -9.00 -47.24
CA PRO A 320 -15.98 -9.37 -47.77
C PRO A 320 -16.82 -10.10 -46.73
N GLY A 321 -17.82 -9.41 -46.20
CA GLY A 321 -18.88 -9.99 -45.36
C GLY A 321 -20.19 -9.27 -45.67
N LEU A 322 -20.65 -9.41 -46.91
CA LEU A 322 -21.94 -8.92 -47.40
C LEU A 322 -23.07 -9.55 -46.57
N SER A 323 -23.44 -8.91 -45.45
CA SER A 323 -24.72 -9.17 -44.82
C SER A 323 -25.80 -8.75 -45.82
N GLN A 324 -26.49 -9.70 -46.42
CA GLN A 324 -27.67 -9.48 -47.26
C GLN A 324 -28.87 -9.02 -46.42
N ARG A 325 -28.69 -7.98 -45.60
CA ARG A 325 -29.79 -7.36 -44.89
C ARG A 325 -30.38 -6.30 -45.80
N VAL A 326 -31.42 -6.70 -46.52
CA VAL A 326 -32.22 -5.80 -47.35
C VAL A 326 -32.84 -4.74 -46.43
N VAL A 327 -32.27 -3.56 -46.42
CA VAL A 327 -32.70 -2.44 -45.56
C VAL A 327 -33.69 -1.51 -46.26
N MET A 328 -33.90 -1.68 -47.55
CA MET A 328 -34.81 -0.82 -48.30
C MET A 328 -35.34 -1.54 -49.54
N PHE A 329 -36.67 -1.55 -49.70
CA PHE A 329 -37.33 -1.83 -50.96
C PHE A 329 -37.77 -0.49 -51.55
N VAL A 330 -37.24 -0.15 -52.72
CA VAL A 330 -37.70 1.01 -53.48
C VAL A 330 -38.50 0.49 -54.65
N SER A 331 -39.81 0.69 -54.59
CA SER A 331 -40.72 0.46 -55.71
C SER A 331 -40.95 1.82 -56.38
N THR A 332 -40.13 2.12 -57.38
CA THR A 332 -40.45 3.18 -58.36
C THR A 332 -41.46 2.58 -59.33
N GLY A 333 -42.68 3.11 -59.31
CA GLY A 333 -43.88 2.55 -59.96
C GLY A 333 -43.90 2.55 -61.49
N ASP A 334 -42.76 2.51 -62.17
CA ASP A 334 -42.67 2.51 -63.62
C ASP A 334 -41.84 1.31 -64.12
N LEU A 335 -42.56 0.29 -64.61
CA LEU A 335 -42.17 -0.96 -65.27
C LEU A 335 -41.78 -2.19 -64.42
N PRO A 336 -42.26 -3.40 -64.78
CA PRO A 336 -41.87 -4.65 -64.14
C PRO A 336 -40.41 -5.03 -64.46
N PRO A 337 -39.68 -5.63 -63.50
CA PRO A 337 -38.28 -6.01 -63.68
C PRO A 337 -38.13 -7.07 -64.76
N GLY A 338 -37.30 -6.80 -65.76
CA GLY A 338 -36.92 -7.77 -66.79
C GLY A 338 -36.17 -8.97 -66.21
N PRO A 339 -36.18 -10.13 -66.90
CA PRO A 339 -35.58 -11.35 -66.38
C PRO A 339 -34.07 -11.20 -66.15
N PRO A 340 -33.53 -11.85 -65.10
CA PRO A 340 -32.12 -11.72 -64.73
C PRO A 340 -31.21 -12.19 -65.87
N GLN A 341 -30.39 -11.28 -66.40
CA GLN A 341 -29.37 -11.61 -67.39
C GLN A 341 -28.23 -12.37 -66.70
N THR A 342 -28.14 -13.67 -66.95
CA THR A 342 -26.99 -14.48 -66.56
C THR A 342 -25.81 -14.12 -67.46
N VAL A 343 -24.86 -13.35 -66.92
CA VAL A 343 -23.60 -13.02 -67.59
C VAL A 343 -22.79 -14.32 -67.78
N ARG A 344 -22.88 -14.88 -68.98
CA ARG A 344 -22.15 -16.08 -69.40
C ARG A 344 -20.68 -15.71 -69.63
N ARG A 345 -19.80 -15.99 -68.67
CA ARG A 345 -18.34 -15.81 -68.84
C ARG A 345 -17.83 -16.74 -69.94
N ARG A 346 -17.27 -16.16 -71.00
CA ARG A 346 -16.55 -16.87 -72.07
C ARG A 346 -15.23 -17.43 -71.50
N PRO A 347 -14.87 -18.69 -71.79
CA PRO A 347 -13.53 -19.19 -71.48
C PRO A 347 -12.47 -18.57 -72.42
N PRO A 348 -11.21 -18.45 -71.96
CA PRO A 348 -10.13 -17.85 -72.75
C PRO A 348 -9.66 -18.75 -73.91
N PRO A 349 -9.16 -18.16 -75.02
CA PRO A 349 -8.62 -18.86 -76.18
C PRO A 349 -7.29 -19.60 -75.89
N PRO A 350 -6.89 -20.55 -76.76
CA PRO A 350 -5.96 -21.65 -76.44
C PRO A 350 -4.52 -21.26 -76.15
#